data_AF-A0A8S9C1H8-F1
#
_entry.id   AF-A0A8S9C1H8-F1
#
_cell.length_a   1.000
_cell.length_b   1.000
_cell.length_c   1.000
_cell.angle_alpha   90.00
_cell.angle_beta   90.00
_cell.angle_gamma   90.00
#
_symmetry.space_group_name_H-M   'P 1'
#
loop_
_entity.id
_entity.type
_entity.pdbx_description
1 polymer ?
#
loop_
_entity_poly.entity_id
_entity_poly.type
_entity_poly.pdbx_seq_one_letter_code
_entity_poly.pdbx_strand_id
1 'polypeptide(L)'
;MDDLYQQLKLEILNRARVVFLWVYLVVRSLLRGLRHEDTSSDLQRRLAHFPPDLENFFKQMMDDIEPVYHFQTAQILQMCLAAGEALPLHTFSFLEEEAQNEQYALLAITKPWKQKKLDKNNAVTEKRVHARCRDLVKISPEERPGKHPIFLVNFLRGTVREFLLTKDMRELLSRWASPLFNPHLSLCRASVAWMKVLPWPAEDSRSCIEECPFYARQLEDRNTHTGVDTALIEEMDKLAYYHWADPMMGMPKASGAWEKGWIFTLACQAGLSVYVNQKLRQSPDDIISKFGGPALYCILLRPWGALTGAFQDLDIEKLRILLKHGANPEAIYKGTTVGKHFLRSCAEKSARANRKTRASWAEAIRLLLEHRANPNVVTKESYGDARSNLFLEVHGSRQTKAVAFIRQCCPDQAPMLEDVLENQKKSRMPSSWSPYSWIGWK
;
A
#
# COMPACT_ATOMS: atom_id res chain seq x y z
N MET A 1 -53.23 5.30 11.82
CA MET A 1 -51.90 5.27 11.17
C MET A 1 -51.03 6.45 11.58
N ASP A 2 -51.59 7.67 11.67
CA ASP A 2 -50.83 8.88 12.03
C ASP A 2 -50.24 8.84 13.45
N ASP A 3 -50.99 8.34 14.43
CA ASP A 3 -50.59 8.36 15.85
C ASP A 3 -49.43 7.39 16.18
N LEU A 4 -49.46 6.19 15.58
CA LEU A 4 -48.37 5.21 15.67
C LEU A 4 -47.09 5.73 15.01
N TYR A 5 -47.23 6.42 13.88
CA TYR A 5 -46.11 7.04 13.19
C TYR A 5 -45.47 8.14 14.05
N GLN A 6 -46.27 9.00 14.68
CA GLN A 6 -45.74 10.04 15.58
C GLN A 6 -45.08 9.46 16.83
N GLN A 7 -45.64 8.41 17.44
CA GLN A 7 -45.02 7.71 18.57
C GLN A 7 -43.67 7.09 18.20
N LEU A 8 -43.62 6.34 17.11
CA LEU A 8 -42.37 5.72 16.63
C LEU A 8 -41.33 6.79 16.30
N LYS A 9 -41.73 7.89 15.65
CA LYS A 9 -40.85 9.02 15.34
C LYS A 9 -40.25 9.64 16.60
N LEU A 10 -41.05 9.90 17.63
CA LEU A 10 -40.59 10.47 18.89
C LEU A 10 -39.68 9.51 19.66
N GLU A 11 -39.99 8.22 19.66
CA GLU A 11 -39.16 7.22 20.34
C GLU A 11 -37.81 7.01 19.64
N ILE A 12 -37.79 7.05 18.30
CA ILE A 12 -36.56 7.03 17.50
C ILE A 12 -35.71 8.27 17.78
N LEU A 13 -36.32 9.46 17.81
CA LEU A 13 -35.61 10.72 18.05
C LEU A 13 -35.02 10.80 19.46
N ASN A 14 -35.75 10.29 20.48
CA ASN A 14 -35.27 10.28 21.86
C ASN A 14 -34.15 9.27 22.11
N ARG A 15 -34.18 8.11 21.45
CA ARG A 15 -33.12 7.09 21.56
C ARG A 15 -31.92 7.36 20.66
N ALA A 16 -32.08 8.16 19.61
CA ALA A 16 -31.02 8.66 18.76
C ALA A 16 -30.15 9.71 19.49
N ARG A 17 -29.46 9.30 20.57
CA ARG A 17 -28.34 10.06 21.12
C ARG A 17 -27.18 10.01 20.10
N VAL A 18 -27.24 10.94 19.15
CA VAL A 18 -26.21 11.40 18.19
C VAL A 18 -25.77 10.46 17.06
N VAL A 19 -26.16 9.18 16.99
CA VAL A 19 -25.68 8.31 15.88
C VAL A 19 -26.76 8.00 14.84
N PHE A 20 -26.72 8.71 13.70
CA PHE A 20 -27.55 8.50 12.51
C PHE A 20 -27.58 7.03 12.02
N LEU A 21 -26.55 6.24 12.34
CA LEU A 21 -26.50 4.80 12.04
C LEU A 21 -27.56 4.02 12.81
N TRP A 22 -27.77 4.33 14.08
CA TRP A 22 -28.74 3.63 14.92
C TRP A 22 -30.17 3.79 14.35
N VAL A 23 -30.54 5.02 14.01
CA VAL A 23 -31.82 5.34 13.36
C VAL A 23 -31.96 4.58 12.04
N TYR A 24 -30.92 4.60 11.20
CA TYR A 24 -30.93 3.87 9.93
C TYR A 24 -31.19 2.37 10.12
N LEU A 25 -30.55 1.74 11.11
CA LEU A 25 -30.69 0.32 11.38
C LEU A 25 -32.05 -0.04 11.97
N VAL A 26 -32.57 0.79 12.89
CA VAL A 26 -33.92 0.65 13.45
C VAL A 26 -34.95 0.75 12.35
N VAL A 27 -34.88 1.78 11.49
CA VAL A 27 -35.81 1.95 10.37
C VAL A 27 -35.73 0.75 9.42
N ARG A 28 -34.53 0.23 9.12
CA ARG A 28 -34.37 -0.95 8.28
C ARG A 28 -34.95 -2.21 8.93
N SER A 29 -34.79 -2.39 10.24
CA SER A 29 -35.39 -3.49 11.00
C SER A 29 -36.91 -3.42 11.01
N LEU A 30 -37.47 -2.22 11.22
CA LEU A 30 -38.92 -1.98 11.17
C LEU A 30 -39.48 -2.19 9.76
N LEU A 31 -38.80 -1.72 8.71
CA LEU A 31 -39.17 -1.99 7.32
C LEU A 31 -39.16 -3.49 6.98
N ARG A 32 -38.21 -4.24 7.55
CA ARG A 32 -38.18 -5.71 7.41
C ARG A 32 -39.36 -6.34 8.14
N GLY A 33 -39.71 -5.89 9.34
CA GLY A 33 -40.89 -6.34 10.06
C GLY A 33 -42.19 -6.06 9.32
N LEU A 34 -42.34 -4.87 8.74
CA LEU A 34 -43.49 -4.51 7.90
C LEU A 34 -43.62 -5.41 6.66
N ARG A 35 -42.51 -5.81 6.04
CA ARG A 35 -42.52 -6.80 4.94
C ARG A 35 -42.90 -8.21 5.38
N HIS A 36 -42.80 -8.51 6.67
CA HIS A 36 -43.22 -9.77 7.27
C HIS A 36 -44.64 -9.70 7.88
N GLU A 37 -45.37 -8.60 7.64
CA GLU A 37 -46.72 -8.37 8.20
C GLU A 37 -46.77 -8.38 9.74
N ASP A 38 -45.66 -7.98 10.38
CA ASP A 38 -45.57 -7.86 11.84
C ASP A 38 -46.66 -6.94 12.39
N THR A 39 -47.29 -7.36 13.50
CA THR A 39 -48.30 -6.54 14.16
C THR A 39 -47.67 -5.28 14.78
N SER A 40 -48.49 -4.28 15.13
CA SER A 40 -48.01 -3.09 15.84
C SER A 40 -47.27 -3.43 17.14
N SER A 41 -47.70 -4.49 17.83
CA SER A 41 -47.02 -4.99 19.03
C SER A 41 -45.67 -5.64 18.74
N ASP A 42 -45.50 -6.26 17.58
CA ASP A 42 -44.24 -6.86 17.14
C ASP A 42 -43.23 -5.79 16.72
N LEU A 43 -43.69 -4.74 16.02
CA LEU A 43 -42.85 -3.59 15.68
C LEU A 43 -42.37 -2.83 16.93
N GLN A 44 -43.25 -2.63 17.92
CA GLN A 44 -42.88 -2.07 19.22
C GLN A 44 -41.90 -2.98 19.97
N ARG A 45 -42.13 -4.31 19.97
CA ARG A 45 -41.18 -5.27 20.54
C ARG A 45 -39.82 -5.23 19.84
N ARG A 46 -39.77 -5.15 18.51
CA ARG A 46 -38.51 -4.98 17.75
C ARG A 46 -37.77 -3.72 18.14
N LEU A 47 -38.49 -2.61 18.31
CA LEU A 47 -37.89 -1.34 18.74
C LEU A 47 -37.40 -1.41 20.20
N ALA A 48 -38.17 -2.03 21.09
CA ALA A 48 -37.83 -2.18 22.49
C ALA A 48 -36.60 -3.07 22.72
N HIS A 49 -36.48 -4.16 21.95
CA HIS A 49 -35.33 -5.07 21.98
C HIS A 49 -34.12 -4.52 21.22
N PHE A 50 -34.25 -3.38 20.53
CA PHE A 50 -33.13 -2.77 19.82
C PHE A 50 -32.16 -2.16 20.85
N PRO A 51 -30.88 -2.56 20.88
CA PRO A 51 -29.93 -2.07 21.88
C PRO A 51 -29.80 -0.55 21.80
N PRO A 52 -29.75 0.17 22.93
CA PRO A 52 -29.75 1.64 22.93
C PRO A 52 -28.44 2.26 22.41
N ASP A 53 -27.37 1.47 22.33
CA ASP A 53 -26.03 1.83 21.88
C ASP A 53 -25.57 0.95 20.71
N LEU A 54 -24.72 1.51 19.86
CA LEU A 54 -24.22 0.82 18.68
C LEU A 54 -23.29 -0.35 19.01
N GLU A 55 -22.56 -0.29 20.12
CA GLU A 55 -21.66 -1.38 20.50
C GLU A 55 -22.44 -2.65 20.85
N ASN A 56 -23.47 -2.56 21.70
CA ASN A 56 -24.33 -3.71 21.98
C ASN A 56 -25.08 -4.19 20.73
N PHE A 57 -25.43 -3.30 19.81
CA PHE A 57 -25.99 -3.71 18.51
C PHE A 57 -24.99 -4.52 17.68
N PHE A 58 -23.73 -4.09 17.59
CA PHE A 58 -22.71 -4.86 16.88
C PHE A 58 -22.38 -6.17 17.59
N LYS A 59 -22.37 -6.19 18.93
CA LYS A 59 -22.23 -7.44 19.71
C LYS A 59 -23.36 -8.41 19.40
N GLN A 60 -24.61 -7.96 19.47
CA GLN A 60 -25.76 -8.79 19.10
C GLN A 60 -25.64 -9.32 17.67
N MET A 61 -25.21 -8.48 16.72
CA MET A 61 -25.00 -8.93 15.34
C MET A 61 -23.92 -10.00 15.22
N MET A 62 -22.84 -9.91 16.00
CA MET A 62 -21.81 -10.93 16.10
C MET A 62 -22.35 -12.21 16.76
N ASP A 63 -23.09 -12.09 17.85
CA ASP A 63 -23.67 -13.22 18.60
C ASP A 63 -24.69 -14.00 17.76
N ASP A 64 -25.44 -13.31 16.88
CA ASP A 64 -26.40 -13.96 16.00
C ASP A 64 -25.73 -14.77 14.87
N ILE A 65 -24.41 -14.66 14.67
CA ILE A 65 -23.67 -15.42 13.65
C ILE A 65 -23.59 -16.88 14.09
N GLU A 66 -24.00 -17.79 13.20
CA GLU A 66 -23.98 -19.22 13.50
C GLU A 66 -22.55 -19.71 13.81
N PRO A 67 -22.36 -20.56 14.85
CA PRO A 67 -21.03 -20.99 15.28
C PRO A 67 -20.17 -21.61 14.18
N VAL A 68 -20.78 -22.29 13.21
CA VAL A 68 -20.08 -22.87 12.04
C VAL A 68 -19.35 -21.82 11.20
N TYR A 69 -19.79 -20.55 11.24
CA TYR A 69 -19.18 -19.45 10.50
C TYR A 69 -18.16 -18.66 11.30
N HIS A 70 -18.10 -18.78 12.63
CA HIS A 70 -17.24 -17.98 13.50
C HIS A 70 -15.79 -17.93 13.02
N PHE A 71 -15.24 -19.08 12.63
CA PHE A 71 -13.87 -19.16 12.11
C PHE A 71 -13.65 -18.27 10.88
N GLN A 72 -14.44 -18.45 9.83
CA GLN A 72 -14.28 -17.67 8.59
C GLN A 72 -14.72 -16.21 8.76
N THR A 73 -15.71 -15.93 9.61
CA THR A 73 -16.07 -14.57 10.00
C THR A 73 -14.87 -13.86 10.62
N ALA A 74 -14.20 -14.51 11.57
CA ALA A 74 -13.01 -13.94 12.21
C ALA A 74 -11.87 -13.72 11.22
N GLN A 75 -11.68 -14.61 10.23
CA GLN A 75 -10.69 -14.41 9.18
C GLN A 75 -11.02 -13.18 8.33
N ILE A 76 -12.25 -13.07 7.82
CA ILE A 76 -12.69 -11.95 6.97
C ILE A 76 -12.55 -10.62 7.71
N LEU A 77 -13.07 -10.53 8.94
CA LEU A 77 -13.03 -9.29 9.72
C LEU A 77 -11.60 -8.88 10.07
N GLN A 78 -10.74 -9.83 10.48
CA GLN A 78 -9.34 -9.54 10.76
C GLN A 78 -8.56 -9.12 9.52
N MET A 79 -8.83 -9.70 8.35
CA MET A 79 -8.23 -9.25 7.08
C MET A 79 -8.65 -7.83 6.72
N CYS A 80 -9.94 -7.49 6.86
CA CYS A 80 -10.43 -6.12 6.66
C CYS A 80 -9.78 -5.12 7.64
N LEU A 81 -9.60 -5.50 8.91
CA LEU A 81 -8.90 -4.67 9.90
C LEU A 81 -7.42 -4.49 9.55
N ALA A 82 -6.76 -5.55 9.08
CA ALA A 82 -5.35 -5.57 8.74
C ALA A 82 -5.03 -4.75 7.48
N ALA A 83 -5.92 -4.77 6.49
CA ALA A 83 -5.74 -4.02 5.26
C ALA A 83 -5.86 -2.50 5.47
N GLY A 84 -6.77 -2.10 6.34
CA GLY A 84 -7.01 -0.70 6.68
C GLY A 84 -7.77 0.10 5.61
N GLU A 85 -8.03 -0.51 4.45
CA GLU A 85 -8.77 0.02 3.31
C GLU A 85 -9.82 -1.01 2.85
N ALA A 86 -10.63 -0.66 1.85
CA ALA A 86 -11.58 -1.61 1.27
C ALA A 86 -10.83 -2.69 0.48
N LEU A 87 -11.12 -3.96 0.75
CA LEU A 87 -10.48 -5.09 0.10
C LEU A 87 -11.29 -5.56 -1.10
N PRO A 88 -10.68 -5.97 -2.22
CA PRO A 88 -11.40 -6.63 -3.28
C PRO A 88 -12.09 -7.92 -2.81
N LEU A 89 -13.30 -8.18 -3.30
CA LEU A 89 -14.10 -9.34 -2.90
C LEU A 89 -13.39 -10.67 -3.17
N HIS A 90 -12.63 -10.76 -4.26
CA HIS A 90 -11.89 -11.96 -4.64
C HIS A 90 -10.81 -12.34 -3.61
N THR A 91 -10.35 -11.41 -2.78
CA THR A 91 -9.38 -11.70 -1.70
C THR A 91 -9.92 -12.78 -0.76
N PHE A 92 -11.24 -12.85 -0.56
CA PHE A 92 -11.89 -13.83 0.32
C PHE A 92 -12.25 -15.14 -0.39
N SER A 93 -12.06 -15.26 -1.71
CA SER A 93 -12.46 -16.48 -2.42
C SER A 93 -11.58 -17.68 -2.09
N PHE A 94 -10.37 -17.43 -1.57
CA PHE A 94 -9.37 -18.45 -1.27
C PHE A 94 -9.33 -18.93 0.18
N LEU A 95 -10.25 -18.44 1.04
CA LEU A 95 -10.25 -18.80 2.46
C LEU A 95 -10.53 -20.28 2.71
N GLU A 96 -11.23 -20.96 1.80
CA GLU A 96 -11.46 -22.41 1.90
C GLU A 96 -10.20 -23.19 1.51
N GLU A 97 -9.51 -22.78 0.45
CA GLU A 97 -8.24 -23.35 0.02
C GLU A 97 -7.16 -23.18 1.09
N GLU A 98 -7.11 -22.00 1.72
CA GLU A 98 -6.17 -21.74 2.82
C GLU A 98 -6.45 -22.62 4.04
N ALA A 99 -7.72 -22.85 4.38
CA ALA A 99 -8.09 -23.74 5.48
C ALA A 99 -7.71 -25.20 5.23
N GLN A 100 -7.62 -25.63 3.96
CA GLN A 100 -7.21 -26.98 3.57
C GLN A 100 -5.70 -27.12 3.41
N ASN A 101 -5.04 -26.08 2.92
CA ASN A 101 -3.62 -26.10 2.62
C ASN A 101 -3.01 -24.70 2.74
N GLU A 102 -2.18 -24.48 3.75
CA GLU A 102 -1.49 -23.20 3.95
C GLU A 102 -0.55 -22.81 2.80
N GLN A 103 -0.08 -23.78 2.01
CA GLN A 103 0.79 -23.57 0.85
C GLN A 103 0.01 -23.44 -0.48
N TYR A 104 -1.32 -23.35 -0.45
CA TYR A 104 -2.15 -23.29 -1.66
C TYR A 104 -1.66 -22.23 -2.67
N ALA A 105 -1.26 -21.05 -2.19
CA ALA A 105 -0.80 -19.95 -3.04
C ALA A 105 0.48 -20.31 -3.81
N LEU A 106 1.40 -21.05 -3.19
CA LEU A 106 2.66 -21.48 -3.80
C LEU A 106 2.44 -22.69 -4.74
N LEU A 107 1.62 -23.65 -4.32
CA LEU A 107 1.42 -24.91 -5.04
C LEU A 107 0.37 -24.82 -6.16
N ALA A 108 -0.51 -23.81 -6.14
CA ALA A 108 -1.51 -23.63 -7.18
C ALA A 108 -0.86 -23.45 -8.56
N ILE A 109 -1.46 -24.07 -9.56
CA ILE A 109 -1.05 -23.95 -10.96
C ILE A 109 -1.49 -22.58 -11.48
N THR A 110 -0.56 -21.86 -12.12
CA THR A 110 -0.86 -20.63 -12.86
C THR A 110 -1.75 -20.94 -14.06
N LYS A 111 -3.04 -20.61 -13.95
CA LYS A 111 -4.04 -20.85 -14.98
C LYS A 111 -5.14 -19.78 -14.92
N PRO A 112 -5.11 -18.82 -15.85
CA PRO A 112 -6.14 -17.79 -15.93
C PRO A 112 -7.55 -18.36 -16.02
N TRP A 113 -8.46 -17.80 -15.25
CA TRP A 113 -9.87 -18.13 -15.29
C TRP A 113 -10.57 -17.39 -16.43
N LYS A 114 -11.54 -18.05 -17.06
CA LYS A 114 -12.45 -17.39 -18.02
C LYS A 114 -13.37 -16.43 -17.26
N GLN A 115 -13.84 -15.36 -17.91
CA GLN A 115 -14.74 -14.37 -17.32
C GLN A 115 -15.94 -15.00 -16.60
N LYS A 116 -16.63 -15.96 -17.24
CA LYS A 116 -17.75 -16.70 -16.62
C LYS A 116 -17.39 -17.39 -15.29
N LYS A 117 -16.15 -17.87 -15.14
CA LYS A 117 -15.66 -18.47 -13.90
C LYS A 117 -15.38 -17.40 -12.83
N LEU A 118 -14.81 -16.26 -13.23
CA LEU A 118 -14.63 -15.11 -12.34
C LEU A 118 -15.96 -14.59 -11.80
N ASP A 119 -16.94 -14.39 -12.67
CA ASP A 119 -18.28 -13.90 -12.28
C ASP A 119 -18.96 -14.89 -11.33
N LYS A 120 -18.88 -16.19 -11.63
CA LYS A 120 -19.38 -17.24 -10.73
C LYS A 120 -18.67 -17.22 -9.38
N ASN A 121 -17.35 -17.06 -9.37
CA ASN A 121 -16.56 -17.00 -8.15
C ASN A 121 -16.92 -15.76 -7.31
N ASN A 122 -17.09 -14.59 -7.93
CA ASN A 122 -17.53 -13.37 -7.25
C ASN A 122 -18.91 -13.55 -6.64
N ALA A 123 -19.88 -14.07 -7.39
CA ALA A 123 -21.24 -14.31 -6.89
C ALA A 123 -21.28 -15.32 -5.72
N VAL A 124 -20.42 -16.35 -5.75
CA VAL A 124 -20.29 -17.31 -4.63
C VAL A 124 -19.63 -16.64 -3.43
N THR A 125 -18.57 -15.87 -3.65
CA THR A 125 -17.81 -15.20 -2.58
C THR A 125 -18.65 -14.12 -1.90
N GLU A 126 -19.44 -13.37 -2.66
CA GLU A 126 -20.40 -12.39 -2.15
C GLU A 126 -21.40 -13.04 -1.18
N LYS A 127 -22.04 -14.13 -1.61
CA LYS A 127 -22.96 -14.90 -0.76
C LYS A 127 -22.27 -15.41 0.50
N ARG A 128 -21.01 -15.87 0.38
CA ARG A 128 -20.24 -16.38 1.51
C ARG A 128 -19.94 -15.28 2.52
N VAL A 129 -19.45 -14.12 2.06
CA VAL A 129 -19.16 -12.95 2.91
C VAL A 129 -20.43 -12.47 3.61
N HIS A 130 -21.56 -12.36 2.90
CA HIS A 130 -22.82 -11.98 3.52
C HIS A 130 -23.32 -12.98 4.56
N ALA A 131 -23.21 -14.28 4.30
CA ALA A 131 -23.60 -15.30 5.29
C ALA A 131 -22.76 -15.22 6.58
N ARG A 132 -21.45 -14.93 6.44
CA ARG A 132 -20.48 -14.90 7.56
C ARG A 132 -20.46 -13.59 8.32
N CYS A 133 -20.57 -12.46 7.63
CA CYS A 133 -20.38 -11.13 8.21
C CYS A 133 -21.67 -10.31 8.28
N ARG A 134 -22.76 -10.77 7.64
CA ARG A 134 -24.07 -10.12 7.63
C ARG A 134 -23.99 -8.63 7.29
N ASP A 135 -24.43 -7.78 8.23
CA ASP A 135 -24.47 -6.32 8.09
C ASP A 135 -23.26 -5.61 8.71
N LEU A 136 -22.24 -6.35 9.18
CA LEU A 136 -20.97 -5.76 9.64
C LEU A 136 -20.16 -5.21 8.46
N VAL A 137 -20.36 -5.81 7.29
CA VAL A 137 -19.58 -5.58 6.08
C VAL A 137 -20.53 -5.27 4.93
N LYS A 138 -20.14 -4.30 4.10
CA LYS A 138 -20.82 -3.96 2.85
C LYS A 138 -19.93 -4.35 1.67
N ILE A 139 -20.59 -4.77 0.60
CA ILE A 139 -19.97 -5.02 -0.70
C ILE A 139 -20.48 -3.93 -1.63
N SER A 140 -19.58 -3.20 -2.28
CA SER A 140 -19.93 -2.07 -3.14
C SER A 140 -19.18 -2.18 -4.46
N PRO A 141 -19.85 -1.99 -5.61
CA PRO A 141 -19.17 -1.93 -6.88
C PRO A 141 -18.36 -0.63 -6.99
N GLU A 142 -17.11 -0.75 -7.40
CA GLU A 142 -16.29 0.35 -7.90
C GLU A 142 -16.39 0.36 -9.42
N GLU A 143 -17.19 1.29 -9.95
CA GLU A 143 -17.35 1.46 -11.39
C GLU A 143 -16.08 2.03 -12.02
N ARG A 144 -15.67 1.43 -13.14
CA ARG A 144 -14.50 1.86 -13.89
C ARG A 144 -14.90 2.04 -15.36
N PRO A 145 -14.67 3.22 -15.96
CA PRO A 145 -15.04 3.48 -17.36
C PRO A 145 -14.46 2.42 -18.31
N GLY A 146 -15.34 1.74 -19.06
CA GLY A 146 -14.97 0.74 -20.05
C GLY A 146 -14.47 -0.61 -19.49
N LYS A 147 -14.69 -0.89 -18.21
CA LYS A 147 -14.19 -2.09 -17.53
C LYS A 147 -15.26 -2.77 -16.67
N HIS A 148 -15.02 -4.03 -16.33
CA HIS A 148 -15.85 -4.73 -15.36
C HIS A 148 -15.67 -4.10 -13.96
N PRO A 149 -16.76 -3.92 -13.19
CA PRO A 149 -16.68 -3.35 -11.86
C PRO A 149 -15.90 -4.28 -10.93
N ILE A 150 -15.15 -3.69 -10.01
CA ILE A 150 -14.56 -4.43 -8.90
C ILE A 150 -15.48 -4.31 -7.70
N PHE A 151 -15.79 -5.44 -7.09
CA PHE A 151 -16.55 -5.44 -5.84
C PHE A 151 -15.60 -5.26 -4.67
N LEU A 152 -15.76 -4.18 -3.93
CA LEU A 152 -14.97 -3.84 -2.76
C LEU A 152 -15.75 -4.16 -1.49
N VAL A 153 -15.07 -4.80 -0.55
CA VAL A 153 -15.54 -5.21 0.76
C VAL A 153 -15.01 -4.20 1.77
N ASN A 154 -15.92 -3.53 2.46
CA ASN A 154 -15.58 -2.55 3.49
C ASN A 154 -16.53 -2.72 4.68
N PHE A 155 -16.15 -2.21 5.84
CA PHE A 155 -17.09 -2.12 6.95
C PHE A 155 -18.30 -1.28 6.56
N LEU A 156 -19.49 -1.66 7.06
CA LEU A 156 -20.73 -0.94 6.75
C LEU A 156 -20.57 0.56 7.07
N ARG A 157 -19.94 0.88 8.22
CA ARG A 157 -19.51 2.23 8.63
C ARG A 157 -18.22 2.18 9.44
N GLY A 158 -17.53 3.33 9.54
CA GLY A 158 -16.30 3.48 10.33
C GLY A 158 -16.43 3.07 11.80
N THR A 159 -17.61 3.23 12.40
CA THR A 159 -17.89 2.83 13.79
C THR A 159 -17.82 1.31 14.01
N VAL A 160 -18.07 0.49 12.98
CA VAL A 160 -17.88 -0.97 13.07
C VAL A 160 -16.40 -1.30 13.23
N ARG A 161 -15.53 -0.58 12.50
CA ARG A 161 -14.08 -0.75 12.60
C ARG A 161 -13.60 -0.41 14.01
N GLU A 162 -14.04 0.72 14.56
CA GLU A 162 -13.70 1.16 15.92
C GLU A 162 -14.15 0.13 16.96
N PHE A 163 -15.38 -0.36 16.83
CA PHE A 163 -15.92 -1.43 17.68
C PHE A 163 -15.07 -2.70 17.64
N LEU A 164 -14.68 -3.18 16.45
CA LEU A 164 -13.86 -4.39 16.31
C LEU A 164 -12.41 -4.19 16.80
N LEU A 165 -11.93 -2.95 16.91
CA LEU A 165 -10.62 -2.61 17.48
C LEU A 165 -10.61 -2.55 19.01
N THR A 166 -11.76 -2.63 19.68
CA THR A 166 -11.82 -2.77 21.14
C THR A 166 -11.09 -4.02 21.62
N LYS A 167 -10.65 -4.03 22.89
CA LYS A 167 -9.91 -5.17 23.46
C LYS A 167 -10.76 -6.45 23.42
N ASP A 168 -11.99 -6.36 23.89
CA ASP A 168 -12.93 -7.50 23.97
C ASP A 168 -13.18 -8.12 22.59
N MET A 169 -13.39 -7.29 21.56
CA MET A 169 -13.65 -7.81 20.21
C MET A 169 -12.40 -8.40 19.56
N ARG A 170 -11.22 -7.84 19.81
CA ARG A 170 -9.97 -8.46 19.36
C ARG A 170 -9.78 -9.83 20.01
N GLU A 171 -10.03 -9.95 21.31
CA GLU A 171 -9.98 -11.23 22.01
C GLU A 171 -11.01 -12.23 21.46
N LEU A 172 -12.24 -11.77 21.18
CA LEU A 172 -13.29 -12.59 20.57
C LEU A 172 -12.87 -13.11 19.18
N LEU A 173 -12.40 -12.21 18.30
CA LEU A 173 -11.94 -12.58 16.97
C LEU A 173 -10.74 -13.53 17.01
N SER A 174 -9.80 -13.33 17.94
CA SER A 174 -8.67 -14.25 18.14
C SER A 174 -9.12 -15.62 18.66
N ARG A 175 -10.18 -15.68 19.48
CA ARG A 175 -10.77 -16.96 19.94
C ARG A 175 -11.51 -17.70 18.82
N TRP A 176 -12.18 -16.96 17.94
CA TRP A 176 -12.89 -17.54 16.80
C TRP A 176 -11.94 -18.00 15.70
N ALA A 177 -10.83 -17.30 15.49
CA ALA A 177 -9.79 -17.69 14.56
C ALA A 177 -8.85 -18.75 15.15
N SER A 178 -8.07 -19.38 14.27
CA SER A 178 -6.95 -20.23 14.70
C SER A 178 -5.89 -19.35 15.35
N PRO A 179 -5.22 -19.79 16.44
CA PRO A 179 -4.05 -19.11 16.98
C PRO A 179 -2.91 -18.90 15.97
N LEU A 180 -2.89 -19.70 14.89
CA LEU A 180 -1.92 -19.62 13.81
C LEU A 180 -2.36 -18.71 12.65
N PHE A 181 -3.62 -18.25 12.67
CA PHE A 181 -4.13 -17.39 11.60
C PHE A 181 -3.48 -16.02 11.68
N ASN A 182 -2.90 -15.59 10.56
CA ASN A 182 -2.32 -14.26 10.45
C ASN A 182 -2.95 -13.53 9.24
N PRO A 183 -3.73 -12.46 9.48
CA PRO A 183 -4.45 -11.79 8.41
C PRO A 183 -3.53 -11.19 7.34
N HIS A 184 -2.35 -10.70 7.72
CA HIS A 184 -1.39 -10.15 6.75
C HIS A 184 -0.80 -11.25 5.86
N LEU A 185 -0.55 -12.45 6.42
CA LEU A 185 -0.04 -13.58 5.65
C LEU A 185 -1.10 -14.13 4.69
N SER A 186 -2.35 -14.22 5.15
CA SER A 186 -3.49 -14.60 4.31
C SER A 186 -3.73 -13.61 3.18
N LEU A 187 -3.55 -12.31 3.43
CA LEU A 187 -3.59 -11.28 2.38
C LEU A 187 -2.47 -11.49 1.35
N CYS A 188 -1.22 -11.73 1.78
CA CYS A 188 -0.12 -12.07 0.86
C CYS A 188 -0.42 -13.30 0.00
N ARG A 189 -0.90 -14.38 0.63
CA ARG A 189 -1.26 -15.64 -0.05
C ARG A 189 -2.39 -15.42 -1.05
N ALA A 190 -3.42 -14.66 -0.67
CA ALA A 190 -4.53 -14.30 -1.55
C ALA A 190 -4.07 -13.48 -2.76
N SER A 191 -3.17 -12.51 -2.58
CA SER A 191 -2.57 -11.75 -3.70
C SER A 191 -1.85 -12.65 -4.69
N VAL A 192 -1.01 -13.58 -4.21
CA VAL A 192 -0.29 -14.54 -5.07
C VAL A 192 -1.26 -15.48 -5.80
N ALA A 193 -2.24 -16.03 -5.09
CA ALA A 193 -3.23 -16.92 -5.69
C ALA A 193 -4.08 -16.19 -6.74
N TRP A 194 -4.41 -14.92 -6.50
CA TRP A 194 -5.14 -14.11 -7.46
C TRP A 194 -4.33 -13.84 -8.73
N MET A 195 -3.04 -13.51 -8.60
CA MET A 195 -2.12 -13.36 -9.75
C MET A 195 -2.03 -14.64 -10.60
N LYS A 196 -2.28 -15.83 -10.03
CA LYS A 196 -2.29 -17.11 -10.76
C LYS A 196 -3.55 -17.34 -11.59
N VAL A 197 -4.66 -16.70 -11.24
CA VAL A 197 -5.97 -16.95 -11.83
C VAL A 197 -6.53 -15.78 -12.63
N LEU A 198 -5.95 -14.58 -12.51
CA LEU A 198 -6.36 -13.43 -13.28
C LEU A 198 -6.14 -13.62 -14.80
N PRO A 199 -7.13 -13.31 -15.65
CA PRO A 199 -6.94 -13.17 -17.08
C PRO A 199 -5.99 -12.02 -17.37
N TRP A 200 -5.02 -12.25 -18.26
CA TRP A 200 -4.08 -11.25 -18.72
C TRP A 200 -4.44 -10.79 -20.14
N PRO A 201 -4.36 -9.48 -20.47
CA PRO A 201 -4.03 -8.35 -19.59
C PRO A 201 -5.24 -7.83 -18.78
N ALA A 202 -5.16 -7.91 -17.45
CA ALA A 202 -6.09 -7.25 -16.54
C ALA A 202 -5.33 -6.24 -15.69
N GLU A 203 -5.74 -4.98 -15.68
CA GLU A 203 -5.10 -3.92 -14.87
C GLU A 203 -5.07 -4.25 -13.37
N ASP A 204 -6.02 -5.06 -12.90
CA ASP A 204 -6.17 -5.48 -11.49
C ASP A 204 -4.98 -6.28 -10.97
N SER A 205 -4.19 -6.86 -11.86
CA SER A 205 -2.98 -7.61 -11.50
C SER A 205 -1.84 -6.70 -11.01
N ARG A 206 -1.81 -5.41 -11.39
CA ARG A 206 -0.79 -4.46 -10.90
C ARG A 206 -0.97 -4.12 -9.43
N SER A 207 -2.22 -3.95 -8.96
CA SER A 207 -2.50 -3.66 -7.55
C SER A 207 -2.01 -4.79 -6.63
N CYS A 208 -2.14 -6.05 -7.06
CA CYS A 208 -1.67 -7.21 -6.28
C CYS A 208 -0.15 -7.21 -6.04
N ILE A 209 0.64 -6.74 -7.01
CA ILE A 209 2.09 -6.63 -6.84
C ILE A 209 2.46 -5.57 -5.82
N GLU A 210 1.73 -4.45 -5.79
CA GLU A 210 2.03 -3.36 -4.87
C GLU A 210 1.54 -3.70 -3.45
N GLU A 211 0.36 -4.30 -3.30
CA GLU A 211 -0.26 -4.57 -2.00
C GLU A 211 0.44 -5.67 -1.18
N CYS A 212 0.94 -6.74 -1.81
CA CYS A 212 1.51 -7.85 -1.05
C CYS A 212 2.80 -7.49 -0.29
N PRO A 213 3.78 -6.75 -0.86
CA PRO A 213 4.92 -6.23 -0.11
C PRO A 213 4.52 -5.37 1.09
N PHE A 214 3.37 -4.69 1.04
CA PHE A 214 2.85 -3.93 2.17
C PHE A 214 2.40 -4.83 3.32
N TYR A 215 1.60 -5.85 3.03
CA TYR A 215 1.20 -6.82 4.05
C TYR A 215 2.40 -7.61 4.59
N ALA A 216 3.36 -7.90 3.73
CA ALA A 216 4.61 -8.54 4.10
C ALA A 216 5.43 -7.69 5.09
N ARG A 217 5.44 -6.35 4.94
CA ARG A 217 6.14 -5.45 5.87
C ARG A 217 5.50 -5.47 7.26
N GLN A 218 4.17 -5.48 7.33
CA GLN A 218 3.44 -5.53 8.60
C GLN A 218 3.72 -6.82 9.38
N LEU A 219 4.09 -7.91 8.70
CA LEU A 219 4.53 -9.16 9.32
C LEU A 219 5.92 -9.05 9.93
N GLU A 220 6.85 -8.41 9.22
CA GLU A 220 8.22 -8.17 9.72
C GLU A 220 8.20 -7.26 10.97
N ASP A 221 7.47 -6.13 10.92
CA ASP A 221 7.43 -5.14 12.00
C ASP A 221 6.87 -5.72 13.31
N ARG A 222 6.00 -6.74 13.23
CA ARG A 222 5.36 -7.36 14.40
C ARG A 222 6.17 -8.51 15.02
N ASN A 223 7.35 -8.83 14.50
CA ASN A 223 8.19 -9.95 14.97
C ASN A 223 7.41 -11.26 15.15
N THR A 224 6.39 -11.49 14.32
CA THR A 224 5.66 -12.75 14.36
C THR A 224 6.62 -13.86 13.93
N HIS A 225 6.73 -14.94 14.71
CA HIS A 225 7.62 -16.08 14.41
C HIS A 225 7.28 -16.73 13.06
N THR A 226 6.10 -16.42 12.51
CA THR A 226 5.67 -16.63 11.14
C THR A 226 6.10 -15.44 10.26
N GLY A 227 7.39 -15.32 9.96
CA GLY A 227 7.85 -14.37 8.94
C GLY A 227 7.21 -14.67 7.57
N VAL A 228 7.14 -13.68 6.68
CA VAL A 228 6.75 -13.94 5.29
C VAL A 228 7.76 -14.92 4.71
N ASP A 229 7.28 -16.05 4.21
CA ASP A 229 8.15 -16.95 3.47
C ASP A 229 8.69 -16.20 2.25
N THR A 230 10.01 -16.04 2.17
CA THR A 230 10.65 -15.43 1.00
C THR A 230 10.21 -16.09 -0.30
N ALA A 231 9.79 -17.37 -0.26
CA ALA A 231 9.20 -18.06 -1.40
C ALA A 231 7.96 -17.36 -1.96
N LEU A 232 7.10 -16.73 -1.13
CA LEU A 232 5.95 -15.96 -1.62
C LEU A 232 6.38 -14.74 -2.43
N ILE A 233 7.38 -13.99 -1.93
CA ILE A 233 7.92 -12.82 -2.62
C ILE A 233 8.61 -13.23 -3.93
N GLU A 234 9.34 -14.35 -3.92
CA GLU A 234 9.95 -14.90 -5.15
C GLU A 234 8.90 -15.39 -6.15
N GLU A 235 7.84 -16.03 -5.68
CA GLU A 235 6.75 -16.49 -6.54
C GLU A 235 6.03 -15.31 -7.19
N MET A 236 5.84 -14.21 -6.47
CA MET A 236 5.34 -12.97 -7.04
C MET A 236 6.23 -12.44 -8.16
N ASP A 237 7.56 -12.42 -7.98
CA ASP A 237 8.48 -11.97 -9.02
C ASP A 237 8.39 -12.83 -10.28
N LYS A 238 8.28 -14.15 -10.12
CA LYS A 238 8.08 -15.07 -11.25
C LYS A 238 6.77 -14.84 -11.96
N LEU A 239 5.67 -14.70 -11.22
CA LEU A 239 4.35 -14.40 -11.80
C LEU A 239 4.38 -13.04 -12.48
N ALA A 240 5.09 -12.08 -11.89
CA ALA A 240 5.19 -10.77 -12.45
C ALA A 240 5.99 -10.75 -13.75
N TYR A 241 7.13 -11.44 -13.77
CA TYR A 241 7.84 -11.67 -15.00
C TYR A 241 6.98 -12.42 -16.03
N TYR A 242 6.27 -13.48 -15.64
CA TYR A 242 5.40 -14.23 -16.54
C TYR A 242 4.31 -13.36 -17.20
N HIS A 243 3.72 -12.43 -16.45
CA HIS A 243 2.65 -11.56 -16.96
C HIS A 243 3.16 -10.30 -17.69
N TRP A 244 4.32 -9.76 -17.29
CA TRP A 244 4.77 -8.43 -17.71
C TRP A 244 6.15 -8.38 -18.37
N ALA A 245 6.82 -9.51 -18.65
CA ALA A 245 8.19 -9.52 -19.21
C ALA A 245 8.32 -9.04 -20.67
N ASP A 246 7.26 -9.04 -21.49
CA ASP A 246 7.36 -8.69 -22.92
C ASP A 246 6.06 -8.03 -23.45
N PRO A 247 6.12 -7.00 -24.34
CA PRO A 247 4.96 -6.39 -24.96
C PRO A 247 4.51 -7.26 -26.15
N MET A 248 4.05 -8.47 -25.87
CA MET A 248 3.32 -9.24 -26.87
C MET A 248 1.96 -8.56 -27.05
N MET A 249 1.80 -7.82 -28.15
CA MET A 249 0.58 -7.17 -28.69
C MET A 249 0.60 -5.63 -28.67
N GLY A 250 1.42 -5.01 -29.54
CA GLY A 250 1.07 -3.77 -30.25
C GLY A 250 0.81 -2.49 -29.44
N MET A 251 0.99 -2.48 -28.12
CA MET A 251 0.86 -1.26 -27.32
C MET A 251 2.17 -0.46 -27.40
N PRO A 252 2.13 0.86 -27.68
CA PRO A 252 3.31 1.70 -27.69
C PRO A 252 4.00 1.67 -26.32
N LYS A 253 5.31 1.92 -26.28
CA LYS A 253 6.20 1.97 -25.09
C LYS A 253 5.74 2.97 -24.00
N ALA A 254 4.58 2.77 -23.41
CA ALA A 254 4.16 3.44 -22.18
C ALA A 254 4.82 2.68 -21.01
N SER A 255 6.10 3.00 -20.76
CA SER A 255 6.87 2.70 -19.54
C SER A 255 6.83 1.26 -18.98
N GLY A 256 7.84 0.45 -19.36
CA GLY A 256 8.48 -0.57 -18.51
C GLY A 256 7.88 -1.98 -18.53
N ALA A 257 8.56 -2.92 -19.20
CA ALA A 257 8.36 -4.35 -18.98
C ALA A 257 8.92 -4.77 -17.60
N TRP A 258 8.33 -5.78 -16.97
CA TRP A 258 8.83 -6.32 -15.70
C TRP A 258 10.07 -7.18 -15.95
N GLU A 259 11.20 -6.77 -15.40
CA GLU A 259 12.41 -7.58 -15.44
C GLU A 259 12.43 -8.58 -14.28
N LYS A 260 12.92 -9.79 -14.54
CA LYS A 260 13.07 -10.81 -13.48
C LYS A 260 14.01 -10.29 -12.39
N GLY A 261 13.56 -10.29 -11.14
CA GLY A 261 14.25 -9.74 -9.98
C GLY A 261 13.78 -8.33 -9.59
N TRP A 262 12.90 -7.70 -10.38
CA TRP A 262 12.39 -6.36 -10.10
C TRP A 262 11.65 -6.25 -8.76
N ILE A 263 11.11 -7.37 -8.24
CA ILE A 263 10.50 -7.41 -6.91
C ILE A 263 11.44 -6.87 -5.82
N PHE A 264 12.76 -6.97 -6.00
CA PHE A 264 13.75 -6.42 -5.08
C PHE A 264 13.57 -4.91 -4.88
N THR A 265 13.25 -4.18 -5.94
CA THR A 265 13.03 -2.73 -5.89
C THR A 265 11.78 -2.37 -5.09
N LEU A 266 10.72 -3.18 -5.21
CA LEU A 266 9.49 -3.01 -4.42
C LEU A 266 9.66 -3.47 -2.98
N ALA A 267 10.43 -4.53 -2.74
CA ALA A 267 10.78 -4.97 -1.40
C ALA A 267 11.58 -3.88 -0.66
N CYS A 268 12.51 -3.22 -1.35
CA CYS A 268 13.21 -2.04 -0.84
C CYS A 268 12.25 -0.88 -0.52
N GLN A 269 11.30 -0.60 -1.43
CA GLN A 269 10.31 0.47 -1.28
C GLN A 269 9.33 0.22 -0.13
N ALA A 270 8.79 -0.99 -0.04
CA ALA A 270 7.86 -1.42 1.00
C ALA A 270 8.57 -1.57 2.34
N GLY A 271 9.87 -1.86 2.32
CA GLY A 271 10.69 -1.91 3.51
C GLY A 271 10.87 -3.31 4.10
N LEU A 272 10.89 -4.35 3.25
CA LEU A 272 11.09 -5.75 3.63
C LEU A 272 12.57 -6.04 3.93
N SER A 273 12.98 -5.80 5.17
CA SER A 273 14.37 -5.87 5.59
C SER A 273 14.89 -7.31 5.60
N VAL A 274 14.06 -8.29 5.94
CA VAL A 274 14.48 -9.71 5.96
C VAL A 274 14.79 -10.18 4.54
N TYR A 275 13.86 -9.95 3.62
CA TYR A 275 14.01 -10.31 2.21
C TYR A 275 15.20 -9.59 1.56
N VAL A 276 15.30 -8.27 1.73
CA VAL A 276 16.38 -7.46 1.13
C VAL A 276 17.74 -7.91 1.66
N ASN A 277 17.90 -8.10 2.97
CA ASN A 277 19.16 -8.55 3.56
C ASN A 277 19.53 -9.97 3.12
N GLN A 278 18.56 -10.89 3.03
CA GLN A 278 18.80 -12.23 2.53
C GLN A 278 19.30 -12.20 1.09
N LYS A 279 18.67 -11.42 0.22
CA LYS A 279 19.08 -11.26 -1.18
C LYS A 279 20.46 -10.64 -1.33
N LEU A 280 20.75 -9.58 -0.56
CA LEU A 280 22.07 -8.95 -0.54
C LEU A 280 23.17 -9.89 -0.01
N ARG A 281 22.84 -10.84 0.89
CA ARG A 281 23.80 -11.87 1.33
C ARG A 281 24.04 -12.96 0.28
N GLN A 282 23.02 -13.31 -0.51
CA GLN A 282 23.11 -14.36 -1.51
C GLN A 282 23.87 -13.93 -2.78
N SER A 283 23.61 -12.72 -3.28
CA SER A 283 24.20 -12.25 -4.55
C SER A 283 24.30 -10.71 -4.60
N PRO A 284 25.19 -10.09 -3.80
CA PRO A 284 25.25 -8.63 -3.65
C PRO A 284 25.55 -7.90 -4.96
N ASP A 285 26.60 -8.31 -5.69
CA ASP A 285 27.08 -7.56 -6.86
C ASP A 285 26.10 -7.60 -8.04
N ASP A 286 25.51 -8.77 -8.31
CA ASP A 286 24.53 -8.95 -9.38
C ASP A 286 23.24 -8.16 -9.13
N ILE A 287 22.75 -8.16 -7.88
CA ILE A 287 21.52 -7.46 -7.52
C ILE A 287 21.74 -5.95 -7.51
N ILE A 288 22.86 -5.48 -6.94
CA ILE A 288 23.14 -4.05 -6.86
C ILE A 288 23.45 -3.46 -8.23
N SER A 289 24.20 -4.16 -9.08
CA SER A 289 24.51 -3.68 -10.43
C SER A 289 23.26 -3.48 -11.28
N LYS A 290 22.28 -4.38 -11.17
CA LYS A 290 21.03 -4.32 -11.95
C LYS A 290 19.95 -3.45 -11.30
N PHE A 291 19.70 -3.66 -10.01
CA PHE A 291 18.54 -3.09 -9.30
C PHE A 291 18.90 -2.02 -8.28
N GLY A 292 20.19 -1.74 -8.03
CA GLY A 292 20.62 -0.73 -7.07
C GLY A 292 20.13 0.67 -7.42
N GLY A 293 20.26 1.10 -8.68
CA GLY A 293 19.72 2.38 -9.15
C GLY A 293 18.20 2.48 -9.01
N PRO A 294 17.43 1.55 -9.59
CA PRO A 294 15.97 1.49 -9.41
C PRO A 294 15.52 1.43 -7.94
N ALA A 295 16.19 0.65 -7.09
CA ALA A 295 15.87 0.56 -5.66
C ALA A 295 16.12 1.89 -4.92
N LEU A 296 17.24 2.58 -5.20
CA LEU A 296 17.51 3.93 -4.70
C LEU A 296 16.41 4.90 -5.15
N TYR A 297 16.00 4.84 -6.42
CA TYR A 297 14.92 5.67 -6.94
C TYR A 297 13.61 5.43 -6.17
N CYS A 298 13.23 4.17 -5.95
CA CYS A 298 11.99 3.83 -5.26
C CYS A 298 11.99 4.32 -3.80
N ILE A 299 13.08 4.10 -3.04
CA ILE A 299 13.19 4.56 -1.65
C ILE A 299 13.12 6.10 -1.56
N LEU A 300 13.82 6.81 -2.45
CA LEU A 300 13.95 8.27 -2.37
C LEU A 300 12.72 9.02 -2.90
N LEU A 301 12.06 8.50 -3.93
CA LEU A 301 11.06 9.24 -4.71
C LEU A 301 9.67 8.62 -4.71
N ARG A 302 9.56 7.36 -4.33
CA ARG A 302 8.28 6.68 -4.12
C ARG A 302 8.20 6.09 -2.72
N PRO A 303 8.49 6.86 -1.64
CA PRO A 303 8.25 6.34 -0.30
C PRO A 303 6.79 5.90 -0.20
N TRP A 304 6.59 4.72 0.37
CA TRP A 304 5.30 4.06 0.47
C TRP A 304 4.26 4.95 1.18
N GLY A 305 2.99 4.95 0.72
CA GLY A 305 1.90 5.78 1.30
C GLY A 305 1.39 6.94 0.43
N ALA A 306 1.82 7.05 -0.83
CA ALA A 306 1.39 8.12 -1.75
C ALA A 306 -0.11 8.14 -2.13
N LEU A 307 -0.90 7.14 -1.69
CA LEU A 307 -2.38 7.19 -1.77
C LEU A 307 -3.01 8.12 -0.70
N THR A 308 -2.26 8.49 0.34
CA THR A 308 -2.74 9.35 1.45
C THR A 308 -2.17 10.78 1.43
N GLY A 309 -1.40 11.14 0.40
CA GLY A 309 -0.92 12.52 0.19
C GLY A 309 0.11 13.04 1.22
N ALA A 310 0.56 12.21 2.16
CA ALA A 310 1.65 12.54 3.07
C ALA A 310 2.95 11.86 2.62
N PHE A 311 4.01 12.63 2.43
CA PHE A 311 5.37 12.09 2.43
C PHE A 311 5.62 11.47 3.81
N GLN A 312 5.51 10.15 3.92
CA GLN A 312 6.07 9.45 5.08
C GLN A 312 7.59 9.61 5.08
N ASP A 313 8.17 9.52 6.27
CA ASP A 313 9.61 9.69 6.49
C ASP A 313 10.44 8.75 5.60
N LEU A 314 11.53 9.26 5.05
CA LEU A 314 12.48 8.42 4.30
C LEU A 314 13.06 7.35 5.22
N ASP A 315 13.12 6.11 4.72
CA ASP A 315 13.81 5.03 5.41
C ASP A 315 15.33 5.17 5.20
N ILE A 316 15.94 6.00 6.04
CA ILE A 316 17.37 6.32 5.98
C ILE A 316 18.24 5.08 6.20
N GLU A 317 17.80 4.13 7.02
CA GLU A 317 18.59 2.93 7.30
C GLU A 317 18.69 2.04 6.06
N LYS A 318 17.58 1.86 5.33
CA LYS A 318 17.61 1.13 4.05
C LYS A 318 18.42 1.83 2.98
N LEU A 319 18.32 3.16 2.91
CA LEU A 319 19.19 3.95 2.04
C LEU A 319 20.67 3.70 2.37
N ARG A 320 21.04 3.71 3.65
CA ARG A 320 22.40 3.43 4.12
C ARG A 320 22.87 2.01 3.75
N ILE A 321 22.01 1.01 3.90
CA ILE A 321 22.32 -0.39 3.52
C ILE A 321 22.61 -0.49 2.02
N LEU A 322 21.73 0.02 1.16
CA LEU A 322 21.93 -0.07 -0.29
C LEU A 322 23.21 0.65 -0.75
N LEU A 323 23.46 1.85 -0.23
CA LEU A 323 24.65 2.63 -0.56
C LEU A 323 25.94 1.94 -0.08
N LYS A 324 25.92 1.35 1.13
CA LYS A 324 27.03 0.55 1.67
C LYS A 324 27.34 -0.68 0.80
N HIS A 325 26.31 -1.29 0.21
CA HIS A 325 26.45 -2.40 -0.73
C HIS A 325 26.79 -1.96 -2.17
N GLY A 326 27.05 -0.67 -2.41
CA GLY A 326 27.56 -0.16 -3.69
C GLY A 326 26.49 0.37 -4.65
N ALA A 327 25.25 0.58 -4.22
CA ALA A 327 24.23 1.21 -5.06
C ALA A 327 24.69 2.63 -5.45
N ASN A 328 24.69 2.91 -6.75
CA ASN A 328 25.24 4.16 -7.29
C ASN A 328 24.18 5.28 -7.40
N PRO A 329 24.30 6.40 -6.67
CA PRO A 329 23.41 7.56 -6.82
C PRO A 329 23.40 8.18 -8.22
N GLU A 330 24.50 7.99 -8.98
CA GLU A 330 24.64 8.48 -10.35
C GLU A 330 24.12 7.50 -11.40
N ALA A 331 23.52 6.37 -10.99
CA ALA A 331 22.84 5.46 -11.90
C ALA A 331 21.76 6.23 -12.69
N ILE A 332 21.75 6.04 -14.01
CA ILE A 332 20.75 6.67 -14.88
C ILE A 332 19.48 5.84 -14.83
N TYR A 333 18.38 6.48 -14.40
CA TYR A 333 17.07 5.87 -14.39
C TYR A 333 16.03 6.92 -14.79
N LYS A 334 15.08 6.54 -15.66
CA LYS A 334 14.07 7.45 -16.25
C LYS A 334 14.66 8.75 -16.85
N GLY A 335 15.82 8.63 -17.50
CA GLY A 335 16.44 9.71 -18.29
C GLY A 335 17.34 10.68 -17.52
N THR A 336 17.52 10.54 -16.20
CA THR A 336 18.55 11.27 -15.45
C THR A 336 19.09 10.46 -14.28
N THR A 337 20.01 11.02 -13.50
CA THR A 337 20.57 10.32 -12.33
C THR A 337 19.57 10.28 -11.18
N VAL A 338 19.58 9.20 -10.40
CA VAL A 338 18.71 9.05 -9.23
C VAL A 338 18.90 10.21 -8.25
N GLY A 339 20.15 10.60 -7.98
CA GLY A 339 20.47 11.75 -7.14
C GLY A 339 19.82 13.06 -7.65
N LYS A 340 19.88 13.34 -8.95
CA LYS A 340 19.25 14.53 -9.54
C LYS A 340 17.74 14.50 -9.45
N HIS A 341 17.11 13.34 -9.64
CA HIS A 341 15.67 13.20 -9.44
C HIS A 341 15.27 13.52 -8.00
N PHE A 342 15.96 12.94 -7.02
CA PHE A 342 15.67 13.16 -5.60
C PHE A 342 15.81 14.63 -5.21
N LEU A 343 16.94 15.25 -5.59
CA LEU A 343 17.15 16.67 -5.33
C LEU A 343 16.04 17.49 -5.97
N ARG A 344 15.75 17.33 -7.27
CA ARG A 344 14.64 18.06 -7.94
C ARG A 344 13.32 17.94 -7.18
N SER A 345 12.95 16.75 -6.73
CA SER A 345 11.71 16.55 -5.97
C SER A 345 11.71 17.28 -4.62
N CYS A 346 12.85 17.34 -3.93
CA CYS A 346 13.00 18.13 -2.70
C CYS A 346 12.77 19.62 -2.96
N ALA A 347 13.28 20.18 -4.06
CA ALA A 347 13.07 21.58 -4.39
C ALA A 347 11.60 21.91 -4.71
N GLU A 348 10.97 21.10 -5.57
CA GLU A 348 9.54 21.26 -5.93
C GLU A 348 8.63 21.23 -4.69
N LYS A 349 9.03 20.51 -3.64
CA LYS A 349 8.21 20.28 -2.44
C LYS A 349 8.70 21.05 -1.21
N SER A 350 9.83 21.74 -1.30
CA SER A 350 10.47 22.48 -0.20
C SER A 350 9.51 23.43 0.50
N ALA A 351 8.67 24.15 -0.26
CA ALA A 351 7.69 25.09 0.27
C ALA A 351 6.60 24.46 1.14
N ARG A 352 6.29 23.16 0.92
CA ARG A 352 5.22 22.43 1.63
C ARG A 352 5.75 21.46 2.69
N ALA A 353 7.07 21.27 2.76
CA ALA A 353 7.68 20.30 3.66
C ALA A 353 7.80 20.83 5.10
N ASN A 354 7.44 20.00 6.07
CA ASN A 354 7.64 20.30 7.49
C ASN A 354 9.12 20.09 7.91
N ARG A 355 9.45 20.51 9.14
CA ARG A 355 10.83 20.43 9.67
C ARG A 355 11.37 18.99 9.71
N LYS A 356 10.52 18.01 10.08
CA LYS A 356 10.90 16.60 10.16
C LYS A 356 11.28 16.04 8.79
N THR A 357 10.44 16.29 7.78
CA THR A 357 10.68 15.90 6.39
C THR A 357 11.97 16.50 5.84
N ARG A 358 12.23 17.79 6.11
CA ARG A 358 13.47 18.45 5.68
C ARG A 358 14.71 17.87 6.37
N ALA A 359 14.62 17.48 7.65
CA ALA A 359 15.72 16.80 8.33
C ALA A 359 16.01 15.42 7.71
N SER A 360 14.99 14.63 7.39
CA SER A 360 15.14 13.36 6.67
C SER A 360 15.74 13.55 5.28
N TRP A 361 15.35 14.61 4.56
CA TRP A 361 15.95 14.93 3.26
C TRP A 361 17.42 15.30 3.39
N ALA A 362 17.78 16.12 4.38
CA ALA A 362 19.16 16.51 4.59
C ALA A 362 20.07 15.30 4.87
N GLU A 363 19.63 14.36 5.71
CA GLU A 363 20.38 13.12 5.95
C GLU A 363 20.48 12.25 4.69
N ALA A 364 19.40 12.13 3.91
CA ALA A 364 19.46 11.43 2.63
C ALA A 364 20.41 12.10 1.63
N ILE A 365 20.38 13.43 1.51
CA ILE A 365 21.32 14.20 0.67
C ILE A 365 22.75 13.94 1.13
N ARG A 366 23.01 14.03 2.44
CA ARG A 366 24.33 13.74 3.02
C ARG A 366 24.84 12.37 2.58
N LEU A 367 24.04 11.32 2.76
CA LEU A 367 24.40 9.95 2.37
C LEU A 367 24.71 9.83 0.88
N LEU A 368 23.92 10.47 0.03
CA LEU A 368 24.15 10.47 -1.42
C LEU A 368 25.48 11.18 -1.76
N LEU A 369 25.79 12.30 -1.11
CA LEU A 369 27.04 13.04 -1.33
C LEU A 369 28.28 12.25 -0.86
N GLU A 370 28.18 11.58 0.30
CA GLU A 370 29.21 10.65 0.79
C GLU A 370 29.47 9.53 -0.22
N HIS A 371 28.43 9.08 -0.93
CA HIS A 371 28.52 8.08 -2.01
C HIS A 371 28.67 8.71 -3.41
N ARG A 372 29.29 9.90 -3.47
CA ARG A 372 29.74 10.59 -4.68
C ARG A 372 28.65 11.12 -5.63
N ALA A 373 27.41 11.29 -5.17
CA ALA A 373 26.36 11.93 -5.95
C ALA A 373 26.77 13.33 -6.45
N ASN A 374 26.31 13.70 -7.64
CA ASN A 374 26.53 15.00 -8.23
C ASN A 374 25.53 16.00 -7.65
N PRO A 375 26.00 17.02 -6.92
CA PRO A 375 25.12 17.95 -6.23
C PRO A 375 24.56 19.03 -7.14
N ASN A 376 25.02 19.12 -8.39
CA ASN A 376 24.57 20.14 -9.34
C ASN A 376 23.28 19.69 -10.02
N VAL A 377 22.18 20.39 -9.71
CA VAL A 377 20.86 20.15 -10.28
C VAL A 377 20.57 21.22 -11.32
N VAL A 378 20.10 20.77 -12.48
CA VAL A 378 19.53 21.64 -13.51
C VAL A 378 18.01 21.55 -13.38
N THR A 379 17.38 22.63 -12.92
CA THR A 379 15.93 22.79 -12.87
C THR A 379 15.49 23.59 -14.10
N LYS A 380 14.61 23.01 -14.93
CA LYS A 380 13.87 23.80 -15.93
C LYS A 380 12.70 24.45 -15.19
N GLU A 381 12.66 25.78 -15.11
CA GLU A 381 11.46 26.49 -14.67
C GLU A 381 10.41 26.33 -15.77
N SER A 382 9.43 25.45 -15.57
CA SER A 382 8.21 25.43 -16.38
C SER A 382 7.20 26.33 -15.69
N TYR A 383 6.99 27.52 -16.25
CA TYR A 383 5.78 28.30 -16.01
C TYR A 383 4.76 27.90 -17.08
N GLY A 384 3.60 27.37 -16.67
CA GLY A 384 2.38 27.46 -17.47
C GLY A 384 1.69 26.16 -17.88
N ASP A 385 0.60 25.89 -17.14
CA ASP A 385 -0.72 25.44 -17.58
C ASP A 385 -1.05 23.94 -17.79
N ALA A 386 -2.13 23.56 -17.11
CA ALA A 386 -2.76 22.26 -17.21
C ALA A 386 -3.64 22.25 -18.46
N ARG A 387 -3.32 21.37 -19.42
CA ARG A 387 -4.01 21.06 -20.69
C ARG A 387 -3.30 21.60 -21.93
N SER A 388 -2.22 20.96 -22.35
CA SER A 388 -2.02 20.66 -23.77
C SER A 388 -0.76 19.81 -23.98
N ASN A 389 -0.95 18.67 -24.63
CA ASN A 389 0.12 17.97 -25.32
C ASN A 389 0.57 18.83 -26.49
N LEU A 390 1.80 19.35 -26.48
CA LEU A 390 2.69 19.44 -27.66
C LEU A 390 4.05 20.01 -27.23
N PHE A 391 5.13 19.34 -27.66
CA PHE A 391 6.50 19.79 -27.46
C PHE A 391 6.81 20.99 -28.34
N LEU A 392 7.27 22.10 -27.74
CA LEU A 392 8.12 23.09 -28.39
C LEU A 392 9.26 23.44 -27.44
N GLU A 393 10.48 23.34 -27.95
CA GLU A 393 11.73 23.64 -27.24
C GLU A 393 11.80 25.11 -26.86
N VAL A 394 12.03 25.39 -25.57
CA VAL A 394 12.44 26.70 -25.09
C VAL A 394 13.78 26.55 -24.35
N HIS A 395 14.78 27.28 -24.84
CA HIS A 395 16.12 27.36 -24.27
C HIS A 395 16.13 28.26 -23.03
N GLY A 396 16.56 27.70 -21.90
CA GLY A 396 16.76 28.45 -20.66
C GLY A 396 16.75 27.55 -19.43
N SER A 397 17.85 26.86 -19.15
CA SER A 397 18.01 26.10 -17.91
C SER A 397 18.71 26.95 -16.85
N ARG A 398 18.03 27.29 -15.75
CA ARG A 398 18.68 27.93 -14.60
C ARG A 398 19.49 26.87 -13.84
N GLN A 399 20.82 27.01 -13.85
CA GLN A 399 21.67 26.21 -12.98
C GLN A 399 21.63 26.81 -11.58
N THR A 400 21.03 26.08 -10.63
CA THR A 400 21.15 26.42 -9.21
C THR A 400 22.40 25.73 -8.67
N LYS A 401 23.37 26.50 -8.16
CA LYS A 401 24.56 25.92 -7.51
C LYS A 401 24.10 25.02 -6.36
N ALA A 402 24.70 23.84 -6.23
CA ALA A 402 24.48 22.86 -5.16
C ALA A 402 24.25 23.48 -3.77
N VAL A 403 25.08 24.47 -3.41
CA VAL A 403 25.02 25.16 -2.11
C VAL A 403 23.75 25.99 -1.94
N ALA A 404 23.36 26.75 -2.97
CA ALA A 404 22.11 27.50 -2.95
C ALA A 404 20.89 26.56 -2.87
N PHE A 405 20.98 25.42 -3.55
CA PHE A 405 19.96 24.38 -3.53
C PHE A 405 19.76 23.76 -2.15
N ILE A 406 20.87 23.42 -1.48
CA ILE A 406 20.87 22.87 -0.11
C ILE A 406 20.31 23.87 0.89
N ARG A 407 20.73 25.15 0.80
CA ARG A 407 20.19 26.23 1.64
C ARG A 407 18.68 26.42 1.45
N GLN A 408 18.18 26.24 0.22
CA GLN A 408 16.75 26.32 -0.09
C GLN A 408 15.98 25.13 0.49
N CYS A 409 16.50 23.91 0.34
CA CYS A 409 15.77 22.69 0.74
C CYS A 409 15.87 22.41 2.25
N CYS A 410 17.04 22.67 2.84
CA CYS A 410 17.40 22.25 4.21
C CYS A 410 18.23 23.36 4.91
N PRO A 411 17.67 24.55 5.18
CA PRO A 411 18.44 25.69 5.71
C PRO A 411 19.14 25.39 7.04
N ASP A 412 18.46 24.69 7.96
CA ASP A 412 18.97 24.36 9.30
C ASP A 412 20.20 23.42 9.27
N GLN A 413 20.35 22.61 8.22
CA GLN A 413 21.43 21.63 8.08
C GLN A 413 22.39 21.97 6.94
N ALA A 414 22.23 23.15 6.31
CA ALA A 414 23.05 23.57 5.19
C ALA A 414 24.55 23.65 5.52
N PRO A 415 25.00 24.15 6.69
CA PRO A 415 26.44 24.19 7.02
C PRO A 415 27.10 22.81 6.99
N MET A 416 26.47 21.81 7.62
CA MET A 416 26.97 20.42 7.62
C MET A 416 27.07 19.86 6.20
N LEU A 417 26.05 20.09 5.37
CA LEU A 417 26.03 19.60 3.99
C LEU A 417 27.07 20.31 3.11
N GLU A 418 27.32 21.59 3.36
CA GLU A 418 28.39 22.36 2.70
C GLU A 418 29.78 21.78 3.04
N ASP A 419 30.03 21.39 4.29
CA ASP A 419 31.29 20.73 4.69
C ASP A 419 31.50 19.39 3.96
N VAL A 420 30.45 18.57 3.85
CA VAL A 420 30.51 17.29 3.10
C VAL A 420 30.81 17.55 1.62
N LEU A 421 30.19 18.57 1.02
CA LEU A 421 30.46 18.97 -0.37
C LEU A 421 31.90 19.43 -0.57
N GLU A 422 32.46 20.20 0.37
CA GLU A 422 33.85 20.64 0.30
C GLU A 422 34.82 19.46 0.40
N ASN A 423 34.55 18.51 1.31
CA ASN A 423 35.36 17.29 1.45
C ASN A 423 35.29 16.42 0.18
N GLN A 424 34.13 16.33 -0.46
CA GLN A 424 33.97 15.66 -1.75
C GLN A 424 34.74 16.35 -2.88
N LYS A 425 34.82 17.70 -2.90
CA LYS A 425 35.63 18.44 -3.88
C LYS A 425 37.13 18.21 -3.65
N LYS A 426 37.57 18.22 -2.40
CA LYS A 426 38.97 17.95 -2.02
C LYS A 426 39.41 16.53 -2.42
N SER A 427 38.54 15.53 -2.26
CA SER A 427 38.83 14.15 -2.67
C SER A 427 38.76 13.89 -4.19
N ARG A 428 38.10 14.76 -4.96
CA ARG A 428 38.09 14.73 -6.43
C ARG A 428 39.31 15.43 -7.05
N MET A 429 40.09 16.20 -6.30
CA MET A 429 41.37 16.69 -6.79
C MET A 429 42.34 15.51 -6.86
N PRO A 430 42.95 15.22 -8.03
CA PRO A 430 43.96 14.17 -8.11
C PRO A 430 45.11 14.50 -7.16
N SER A 431 45.62 13.47 -6.46
CA SER A 431 46.75 13.55 -5.52
C SER A 431 48.06 14.09 -6.12
N SER A 432 48.06 14.44 -7.41
CA SER A 432 49.14 15.15 -8.11
C SER A 432 49.02 16.67 -8.06
N TRP A 433 48.01 17.26 -7.39
CA TRP A 433 47.93 18.72 -7.23
C TRP A 433 48.92 19.21 -6.15
N SER A 434 50.20 19.17 -6.53
CA SER A 434 51.27 19.92 -5.88
C SER A 434 51.22 21.38 -6.36
N PRO A 435 51.31 22.38 -5.46
CA PRO A 435 51.48 23.78 -5.84
C PRO A 435 52.67 24.03 -6.78
N TYR A 436 53.60 23.07 -6.86
CA TYR A 436 54.80 23.11 -7.70
C TYR A 436 54.61 22.59 -9.13
N SER A 437 53.41 22.10 -9.50
CA SER A 437 53.11 21.65 -10.88
C SER A 437 53.11 22.78 -11.92
N TRP A 438 53.09 24.05 -11.49
CA TRP A 438 53.23 25.23 -12.35
C TRP A 438 54.69 25.57 -12.71
N ILE A 439 55.70 24.93 -12.09
CA ILE A 439 57.12 25.26 -12.32
C ILE A 439 57.79 24.27 -13.32
N GLY A 440 57.04 23.34 -13.91
CA GLY A 440 57.47 22.65 -15.12
C GLY A 440 58.79 21.87 -15.01
N TRP A 441 58.94 21.01 -14.01
CA TRP A 441 59.99 19.99 -13.99
C TRP A 441 59.33 18.60 -14.04
N LYS A 442 59.75 17.77 -15.01
CA LYS A 442 59.29 16.39 -15.21
C LYS A 442 59.83 15.45 -14.15
#